data_AF-U4UZ65-F1
#
_entry.id   AF-U4UZ65-F1
#
_cell.length_a   1.000
_cell.length_b   1.000
_cell.length_c   1.000
_cell.angle_alpha   90.00
_cell.angle_beta   90.00
_cell.angle_gamma   90.00
#
_symmetry.space_group_name_H-M   'P 1'
#
loop_
_entity.id
_entity.type
_entity.pdbx_description
1 polymer ?
#
loop_
_entity_poly.entity_id
_entity_poly.type
_entity_poly.pdbx_seq_one_letter_code
_entity_poly.pdbx_strand_id
1 'polypeptide(L)'
;MAIDDKEAAERLIHYARSERPDLHIVARAHDRVHVYRLFRAGANDIVREMFDSSLRAGRYVLENVGLSEYEAHEAEKAFYKHDRHAMRQLAPLWDPDKPVYENEAYVARAKELEQELESTMLSTRTGEALDDEGAAEDKEAEG
;
A
#
# COMPACT_ATOMS: atom_id res chain seq x y z
N MET A 1 -2.39 10.94 12.81
CA MET A 1 -1.33 11.42 13.71
C MET A 1 0.01 11.44 13.00
N ALA A 2 0.80 12.51 13.16
CA ALA A 2 2.11 12.66 12.55
C ALA A 2 3.18 12.88 13.64
N ILE A 3 3.66 11.79 14.24
CA ILE A 3 4.89 11.78 15.05
C ILE A 3 6.05 11.41 14.12
N ASP A 4 7.20 12.09 14.27
CA ASP A 4 8.44 11.78 13.53
C ASP A 4 9.21 10.57 14.10
N ASP A 5 9.11 10.35 15.41
CA ASP A 5 9.71 9.18 16.06
C ASP A 5 8.86 7.91 15.82
N LYS A 6 9.40 6.96 15.06
CA LYS A 6 8.72 5.70 14.69
C LYS A 6 8.23 4.93 15.92
N GLU A 7 9.09 4.75 16.91
CA GLU A 7 8.74 3.94 18.08
C GLU A 7 7.71 4.63 18.98
N ALA A 8 7.76 5.95 19.10
CA ALA A 8 6.76 6.72 19.83
C ALA A 8 5.40 6.64 19.15
N ALA A 9 5.35 6.67 17.82
CA ALA A 9 4.12 6.46 17.07
C ALA A 9 3.55 5.05 17.33
N GLU A 10 4.39 4.01 17.24
CA GLU A 10 4.01 2.62 17.52
C GLU A 10 3.46 2.43 18.94
N ARG A 11 4.19 2.94 19.96
CA ARG A 11 3.77 2.85 21.37
C ARG A 11 2.44 3.53 21.63
N LEU A 12 2.24 4.72 21.05
CA LEU A 12 1.00 5.46 21.24
C LEU A 12 -0.19 4.76 20.59
N ILE A 13 -0.02 4.20 19.41
CA ILE A 13 -1.09 3.48 18.71
C ILE A 13 -1.47 2.24 19.50
N HIS A 14 -0.47 1.49 19.99
CA HIS A 14 -0.71 0.32 20.82
C HIS A 14 -1.50 0.67 22.09
N TYR A 15 -1.09 1.74 22.78
CA TYR A 15 -1.78 2.24 23.96
C TYR A 15 -3.21 2.73 23.65
N ALA A 16 -3.38 3.52 22.60
CA ALA A 16 -4.70 4.02 22.20
C ALA A 16 -5.66 2.87 21.85
N ARG A 17 -5.17 1.83 21.17
CA ARG A 17 -5.96 0.64 20.84
C ARG A 17 -6.32 -0.19 22.08
N SER A 18 -5.42 -0.31 23.07
CA SER A 18 -5.72 -1.04 24.31
C SER A 18 -6.78 -0.35 25.16
N GLU A 19 -6.77 0.98 25.19
CA GLU A 19 -7.77 1.78 25.93
C GLU A 19 -9.10 1.88 25.18
N ARG A 20 -9.05 2.01 23.85
CA ARG A 20 -10.21 2.24 22.98
C ARG A 20 -10.17 1.32 21.76
N PRO A 21 -10.71 0.09 21.87
CA PRO A 21 -10.77 -0.85 20.75
C PRO A 21 -11.59 -0.34 19.55
N ASP A 22 -12.49 0.61 19.76
CA ASP A 22 -13.36 1.24 18.75
C ASP A 22 -12.73 2.45 18.04
N LEU A 23 -11.57 2.93 18.49
CA LEU A 23 -10.97 4.14 17.94
C LEU A 23 -10.46 3.90 16.51
N HIS A 24 -10.82 4.77 15.57
CA HIS A 24 -10.24 4.75 14.22
C HIS A 24 -8.91 5.51 14.20
N ILE A 25 -7.81 4.82 13.88
CA ILE A 25 -6.46 5.34 13.98
C ILE A 25 -5.86 5.48 12.58
N VAL A 26 -5.54 6.72 12.21
CA VAL A 26 -4.79 7.06 10.99
C VAL A 26 -3.36 7.43 11.35
N ALA A 27 -2.36 6.74 10.79
CA ALA A 27 -0.95 6.89 11.13
C ALA A 27 -0.08 7.18 9.90
N ARG A 28 0.93 8.04 10.08
CA ARG A 28 1.97 8.27 9.06
C ARG A 28 3.08 7.23 9.22
N ALA A 29 3.40 6.53 8.14
CA ALA A 29 4.55 5.64 8.03
C ALA A 29 5.72 6.35 7.33
N HIS A 30 6.95 5.94 7.68
CA HIS A 30 8.16 6.48 7.07
C HIS A 30 8.62 5.61 5.89
N ASP A 31 8.43 4.30 6.01
CA ASP A 31 8.85 3.31 5.04
C ASP A 31 7.93 2.09 5.11
N ARG A 32 8.18 1.10 4.23
CA ARG A 32 7.40 -0.13 4.14
C ARG A 32 7.43 -0.96 5.43
N VAL A 33 8.56 -1.03 6.13
CA VAL A 33 8.67 -1.79 7.39
C VAL A 33 7.85 -1.11 8.49
N HIS A 34 7.89 0.23 8.55
CA HIS A 34 7.09 0.98 9.51
C HIS A 34 5.59 0.77 9.29
N VAL A 35 5.13 0.58 8.04
CA VAL A 35 3.72 0.20 7.79
C VAL A 35 3.34 -1.08 8.52
N TYR A 36 4.18 -2.13 8.44
CA TYR A 36 3.86 -3.40 9.09
C TYR A 36 3.87 -3.29 10.63
N ARG A 37 4.78 -2.49 11.18
CA ARG A 37 4.81 -2.20 12.62
C ARG A 37 3.55 -1.46 13.08
N LEU A 38 3.14 -0.42 12.36
CA LEU A 38 1.92 0.34 12.65
C LEU A 38 0.66 -0.51 12.50
N PHE A 39 0.63 -1.41 11.50
CA PHE A 39 -0.45 -2.38 11.31
C PHE A 39 -0.55 -3.31 12.53
N ARG A 40 0.57 -3.90 12.96
CA ARG A 40 0.62 -4.76 14.16
C ARG A 40 0.27 -4.00 15.44
N ALA A 41 0.59 -2.71 15.53
CA ALA A 41 0.20 -1.85 16.64
C ALA A 41 -1.31 -1.56 16.69
N GLY A 42 -2.04 -1.77 15.59
CA GLY A 42 -3.50 -1.62 15.53
C GLY A 42 -3.98 -0.35 14.83
N ALA A 43 -3.16 0.25 13.95
CA ALA A 43 -3.60 1.34 13.07
C ALA A 43 -4.58 0.82 12.00
N ASN A 44 -5.57 1.63 11.65
CA ASN A 44 -6.57 1.30 10.63
C ASN A 44 -6.10 1.75 9.25
N ASP A 45 -5.73 3.03 9.13
CA ASP A 45 -5.23 3.62 7.90
C ASP A 45 -3.79 4.08 8.07
N ILE A 46 -2.92 3.65 7.15
CA ILE A 46 -1.49 3.93 7.22
C ILE A 46 -1.06 4.59 5.92
N VAL A 47 -0.51 5.81 6.02
CA VAL A 47 -0.09 6.61 4.87
C VAL A 47 1.43 6.79 4.92
N ARG A 48 2.14 6.34 3.88
CA ARG A 48 3.60 6.52 3.78
C ARG A 48 3.91 7.94 3.33
N GLU A 49 4.80 8.62 4.05
CA GLU A 49 5.03 10.06 3.91
C GLU A 49 5.48 10.50 2.50
N MET A 50 6.29 9.69 1.81
CA MET A 50 6.80 10.04 0.47
C MET A 50 6.01 9.42 -0.69
N PHE A 51 5.10 8.49 -0.43
CA PHE A 51 4.56 7.61 -1.47
C PHE A 51 3.75 8.36 -2.54
N ASP A 52 2.81 9.21 -2.13
CA ASP A 52 1.95 9.93 -3.08
C ASP A 52 2.76 10.96 -3.91
N SER A 53 3.78 11.56 -3.30
CA SER A 53 4.68 12.47 -4.04
C SER A 53 5.57 11.71 -5.03
N SER A 54 6.03 10.51 -4.68
CA SER A 54 6.79 9.64 -5.58
C SER A 54 5.95 9.15 -6.76
N LEU A 55 4.66 8.85 -6.55
CA LEU A 55 3.73 8.49 -7.62
C LEU A 55 3.60 9.60 -8.66
N ARG A 56 3.34 10.83 -8.18
CA ARG A 56 3.27 12.00 -9.04
C ARG A 56 4.57 12.27 -9.80
N ALA A 57 5.72 12.11 -9.13
CA ALA A 57 7.02 12.23 -9.80
C ALA A 57 7.21 11.16 -10.88
N GLY A 58 6.82 9.92 -10.61
CA GLY A 58 6.83 8.83 -11.59
C GLY A 58 5.95 9.12 -12.80
N ARG A 59 4.74 9.65 -12.59
CA ARG A 59 3.86 10.09 -13.67
C ARG A 59 4.53 11.13 -14.58
N TYR A 60 5.18 12.16 -14.02
CA TYR A 60 5.91 13.15 -14.81
C TYR A 60 7.06 12.54 -15.62
N VAL A 61 7.74 11.52 -15.08
CA VAL A 61 8.76 10.80 -15.85
C VAL A 61 8.13 10.06 -17.03
N LEU A 62 7.01 9.35 -16.80
CA LEU A 62 6.29 8.63 -17.85
C LEU A 62 5.82 9.55 -18.98
N GLU A 63 5.24 10.70 -18.63
CA GLU A 63 4.83 11.74 -19.60
C GLU A 63 6.02 12.23 -20.43
N ASN A 64 7.16 12.51 -19.78
CA ASN A 64 8.35 13.01 -20.47
C ASN A 64 9.04 11.98 -21.37
N VAL A 65 8.86 10.68 -21.13
CA VAL A 65 9.40 9.61 -22.01
C VAL A 65 8.44 9.22 -23.13
N GLY A 66 7.30 9.90 -23.26
CA GLY A 66 6.42 9.82 -24.41
C GLY A 66 5.05 9.17 -24.19
N LEU A 67 4.67 8.86 -22.94
CA LEU A 67 3.28 8.48 -22.65
C LEU A 67 2.38 9.73 -22.65
N SER A 68 1.13 9.56 -23.09
CA SER A 68 0.12 10.60 -22.91
C SER A 68 -0.23 10.79 -21.43
N GLU A 69 -0.84 11.94 -21.12
CA GLU A 69 -1.32 12.23 -19.77
C GLU A 69 -2.26 11.13 -19.23
N TYR A 70 -3.15 10.64 -20.09
CA TYR A 70 -4.09 9.58 -19.76
C TYR A 70 -3.39 8.26 -19.46
N GLU A 71 -2.47 7.82 -20.33
CA GLU A 71 -1.72 6.57 -20.13
C GLU A 71 -0.85 6.61 -18.87
N ALA A 72 -0.17 7.73 -18.64
CA ALA A 72 0.65 7.92 -17.44
C ALA A 72 -0.19 7.93 -16.15
N HIS A 73 -1.40 8.52 -16.21
CA HIS A 73 -2.33 8.52 -15.08
C HIS A 73 -2.92 7.13 -14.80
N GLU A 74 -3.31 6.37 -15.82
CA GLU A 74 -3.82 5.01 -15.61
C GLU A 74 -2.72 4.08 -15.09
N ALA A 75 -1.46 4.25 -15.54
CA ALA A 75 -0.31 3.52 -14.97
C ALA A 75 -0.06 3.87 -13.49
N GLU A 76 -0.10 5.17 -13.12
CA GLU A 76 0.00 5.64 -11.74
C GLU A 76 -1.09 5.01 -10.85
N LYS A 77 -2.34 5.01 -11.33
CA LYS A 77 -3.50 4.47 -10.63
C LYS A 77 -3.44 2.95 -10.48
N ALA A 78 -3.02 2.24 -11.52
CA ALA A 78 -2.79 0.80 -11.47
C ALA A 78 -1.73 0.45 -10.42
N PHE A 79 -0.60 1.16 -10.41
CA PHE A 79 0.45 1.00 -9.40
C PHE A 79 -0.06 1.28 -7.99
N TYR A 80 -0.80 2.39 -7.80
CA TYR A 80 -1.35 2.78 -6.51
C TYR A 80 -2.25 1.68 -5.92
N LYS A 81 -3.18 1.16 -6.73
CA LYS A 81 -4.08 0.06 -6.33
C LYS A 81 -3.30 -1.19 -5.98
N HIS A 82 -2.37 -1.60 -6.85
CA HIS A 82 -1.57 -2.79 -6.66
C HIS A 82 -0.69 -2.70 -5.40
N ASP A 83 0.04 -1.61 -5.19
CA ASP A 83 0.91 -1.49 -4.02
C ASP A 83 0.09 -1.52 -2.70
N ARG A 84 -1.08 -0.87 -2.64
CA ARG A 84 -1.96 -0.98 -1.45
C ARG A 84 -2.44 -2.40 -1.20
N HIS A 85 -2.77 -3.13 -2.26
CA HIS A 85 -3.17 -4.53 -2.17
C HIS A 85 -2.02 -5.40 -1.70
N ALA A 86 -0.84 -5.26 -2.30
CA ALA A 86 0.38 -5.97 -1.94
C ALA A 86 0.76 -5.74 -0.47
N MET A 87 0.73 -4.49 0.00
CA MET A 87 1.04 -4.15 1.40
C MET A 87 0.13 -4.88 2.40
N ARG A 88 -1.18 -5.00 2.10
CA ARG A 88 -2.12 -5.72 2.97
C ARG A 88 -1.87 -7.23 2.98
N GLN A 89 -1.52 -7.81 1.82
CA GLN A 89 -1.22 -9.23 1.73
C GLN A 89 0.12 -9.61 2.38
N LEU A 90 1.10 -8.71 2.33
CA LEU A 90 2.43 -8.94 2.90
C LEU A 90 2.48 -8.70 4.41
N ALA A 91 1.64 -7.83 4.94
CA ALA A 91 1.58 -7.52 6.37
C ALA A 91 1.45 -8.76 7.30
N PRO A 92 0.54 -9.72 7.07
CA PRO A 92 0.43 -10.91 7.93
C PRO A 92 1.58 -11.90 7.76
N LEU A 93 2.35 -11.82 6.67
CA LEU A 93 3.47 -12.73 6.36
C LEU A 93 4.82 -12.20 6.86
N TRP A 94 4.87 -10.95 7.31
CA TRP A 94 6.09 -10.30 7.75
C TRP A 94 6.40 -10.64 9.22
N ASP A 95 7.52 -11.34 9.44
CA ASP A 95 8.11 -11.58 10.76
C ASP A 95 9.10 -10.46 11.10
N PRO A 96 8.86 -9.66 12.16
CA PRO A 96 9.77 -8.59 12.59
C PRO A 96 11.11 -9.09 13.13
N ASP A 97 11.18 -10.33 13.61
CA ASP A 97 12.38 -10.88 14.23
C ASP A 97 13.38 -11.41 13.19
N LYS A 98 12.98 -11.43 11.92
CA LYS A 98 13.80 -11.87 10.79
C LYS A 98 14.08 -10.72 9.83
N PRO A 99 15.29 -10.65 9.26
CA PRO A 99 15.54 -9.84 8.08
C PRO A 99 14.54 -10.18 6.97
N VAL A 100 14.15 -9.17 6.17
CA VAL A 100 13.12 -9.34 5.13
C VAL A 100 13.44 -10.47 4.15
N TYR A 101 14.72 -10.67 3.82
CA TYR A 101 15.16 -11.72 2.90
C TYR A 101 15.10 -13.14 3.50
N GLU A 102 15.00 -13.27 4.83
CA GLU A 102 14.81 -14.53 5.55
C GLU A 102 13.33 -14.84 5.83
N ASN A 103 12.42 -13.91 5.53
CA ASN A 103 10.98 -14.15 5.59
C ASN A 103 10.53 -14.92 4.33
N GLU A 104 10.72 -16.24 4.29
CA GLU A 104 10.45 -17.06 3.11
C GLU A 104 9.03 -16.87 2.54
N ALA A 105 8.00 -16.90 3.39
CA ALA A 105 6.60 -16.71 2.98
C ALA A 105 6.35 -15.30 2.42
N TYR A 106 6.92 -14.27 3.06
CA TYR A 106 6.87 -12.90 2.56
C TYR A 106 7.55 -12.78 1.19
N VAL A 107 8.76 -13.35 1.04
CA VAL A 107 9.55 -13.25 -0.19
C VAL A 107 8.85 -13.98 -1.33
N ALA A 108 8.28 -15.16 -1.08
CA ALA A 108 7.49 -15.88 -2.06
C ALA A 108 6.28 -15.05 -2.52
N ARG A 109 5.48 -14.54 -1.58
CA ARG A 109 4.30 -13.74 -1.93
C ARG A 109 4.66 -12.41 -2.61
N ALA A 110 5.77 -11.77 -2.20
CA ALA A 110 6.24 -10.53 -2.81
C ALA A 110 6.62 -10.74 -4.29
N LYS A 111 7.22 -11.88 -4.64
CA LYS A 111 7.55 -12.21 -6.03
C LYS A 111 6.30 -12.46 -6.88
N GLU A 112 5.30 -13.14 -6.33
CA GLU A 112 4.02 -13.34 -7.03
C GLU A 112 3.33 -12.01 -7.31
N LEU A 113 3.25 -11.13 -6.31
CA LEU A 113 2.70 -9.78 -6.45
C LEU A 113 3.49 -8.93 -7.46
N GLU A 114 4.82 -9.08 -7.51
CA GLU A 114 5.63 -8.40 -8.52
C GLU A 114 5.27 -8.86 -9.94
N GLN A 115 5.08 -10.16 -10.16
CA GLN A 115 4.63 -10.70 -11.45
C GLN A 115 3.22 -10.24 -11.82
N GLU A 116 2.30 -10.18 -10.85
CA GLU A 116 0.94 -9.64 -11.02
C GLU A 116 0.98 -8.16 -11.48
N LEU A 117 1.84 -7.35 -10.86
CA LEU A 117 2.04 -5.95 -11.25
C LEU A 117 2.64 -5.82 -12.65
N GLU A 118 3.68 -6.60 -12.97
CA GLU A 118 4.30 -6.59 -14.30
C GLU A 118 3.26 -6.93 -15.38
N SER A 119 2.46 -7.96 -15.15
CA SER A 119 1.37 -8.34 -16.06
C SER A 119 0.37 -7.18 -16.25
N THR A 120 -0.09 -6.58 -15.15
CA THR A 120 -1.05 -5.46 -15.19
C THR A 120 -0.49 -4.24 -15.94
N MET A 121 0.79 -3.93 -15.72
CA MET A 121 1.49 -2.82 -16.36
C MET A 121 1.67 -3.04 -17.87
N LEU A 122 1.95 -4.27 -18.30
CA LEU A 122 2.06 -4.62 -19.72
C LEU A 122 0.71 -4.47 -20.44
N SER A 123 -0.38 -4.95 -19.84
CA SER A 123 -1.73 -4.82 -20.40
C SER A 123 -2.22 -3.37 -20.46
N THR A 124 -1.85 -2.55 -19.48
CA THR A 124 -2.17 -1.11 -19.48
C THR A 124 -1.50 -0.37 -20.65
N ARG A 125 -0.29 -0.80 -21.07
CA ARG A 125 0.40 -0.26 -22.25
C ARG A 125 -0.20 -0.68 -23.58
N THR A 126 -0.88 -1.83 -23.65
CA THR A 126 -1.58 -2.28 -24.87
C THR A 126 -2.99 -1.71 -25.02
N GLY A 127 -3.44 -0.86 -24.08
CA GLY A 127 -4.80 -0.30 -24.09
C GLY A 127 -5.87 -1.27 -23.60
N GLU A 128 -5.47 -2.41 -23.04
CA GLU A 128 -6.35 -3.42 -22.45
C GLU A 128 -6.39 -3.17 -20.94
N ALA A 129 -7.01 -2.07 -20.52
CA ALA A 129 -7.37 -1.91 -19.13
C ALA A 129 -8.45 -2.95 -18.81
N LEU A 130 -8.12 -3.92 -17.95
CA LEU A 130 -9.13 -4.80 -17.38
C LEU A 130 -10.01 -3.94 -16.46
N ASP A 131 -11.21 -3.67 -16.94
CA ASP A 131 -12.34 -3.26 -16.14
C ASP A 131 -12.66 -4.41 -15.16
N ASP A 132 -11.91 -4.51 -14.06
CA ASP A 132 -12.23 -5.47 -13.01
C ASP A 132 -13.28 -4.84 -12.08
N GLU A 133 -14.51 -5.28 -12.32
CA GLU A 133 -15.72 -5.05 -11.53
C GLU A 133 -15.52 -5.58 -10.10
N GLY A 134 -15.02 -4.74 -9.19
CA GLY A 134 -14.92 -5.06 -7.76
C GLY A 134 -15.51 -3.99 -6.82
N ALA A 135 -16.17 -2.96 -7.36
CA ALA A 135 -16.70 -1.83 -6.58
C ALA A 135 -18.22 -1.89 -6.36
N ALA A 136 -18.79 -3.09 -6.28
CA ALA A 136 -20.23 -3.30 -6.12
C ALA A 136 -20.56 -4.29 -5.00
N GLU A 137 -19.97 -4.17 -3.81
CA GLU A 137 -20.52 -4.82 -2.60
C GLU A 137 -20.69 -3.89 -1.37
N ASP A 138 -20.16 -2.66 -1.36
CA ASP A 138 -20.29 -1.75 -0.20
C ASP A 138 -21.48 -0.75 -0.29
N LYS A 139 -22.58 -1.13 -0.95
CA LYS A 139 -23.79 -0.28 -1.00
C LYS A 139 -25.09 -0.89 -0.48
N GLU A 140 -25.04 -2.08 0.12
CA GLU A 140 -26.20 -2.68 0.79
C GLU A 140 -25.95 -2.89 2.28
N ALA A 141 -25.64 -1.80 2.99
CA ALA A 141 -25.66 -1.79 4.46
C ALA A 141 -26.11 -0.43 5.03
N GLU A 142 -27.03 0.25 4.36
CA GLU A 142 -27.89 1.27 4.98
C GLU A 142 -29.31 1.11 4.43
N GLY A 143 -30.08 0.25 5.10
CA GLY A 143 -31.51 0.03 4.90
C GLY A 143 -32.15 -0.43 6.20
#